data_AF-A0A094ECJ7-F1
#
_entry.id   AF-A0A094ECJ7-F1
#
_cell.length_a   1.000
_cell.length_b   1.000
_cell.length_c   1.000
_cell.angle_alpha   90.00
_cell.angle_beta   90.00
_cell.angle_gamma   90.00
#
_symmetry.space_group_name_H-M   'P 1'
#
loop_
_entity.id
_entity.type
_entity.pdbx_description
1 polymer ?
#
loop_
_entity_poly.entity_id
_entity_poly.type
_entity_poly.pdbx_seq_one_letter_code
_entity_poly.pdbx_strand_id
1 'polypeptide(L)'
;MLPTTRNQARKLSQSPSNIIDNGGSDLVERSATMYPAFVTAPIPVKILDELIDEAKNSVYGMMGDDSVAPSDCLCILDTENLDSVIHGSRKPMQPFKSPFIGMTDDEVRSWMNENKHPNFAECTFAVLDGDAAKNKTCRIGATDFIPVDSDRMIATDFYGSMFVMVPVEMATCSWPVGRRTADRGSRGFHTQKRRFSQVGRPALHPEPDEDMRHSHGY
;
A
#
# COMPACT_ATOMS: atom_id res chain seq x y z
N MET A 1 5.61 -71.75 24.17
CA MET A 1 4.30 -71.67 24.86
C MET A 1 4.27 -70.39 25.67
N LEU A 2 3.24 -69.57 25.47
CA LEU A 2 3.08 -68.21 26.02
C LEU A 2 2.83 -68.19 27.55
N PRO A 3 3.25 -67.13 28.25
CA PRO A 3 2.57 -66.63 29.43
C PRO A 3 1.55 -65.55 29.05
N THR A 4 0.29 -65.80 29.40
CA THR A 4 -0.82 -64.84 29.38
C THR A 4 -0.62 -63.78 30.46
N THR A 5 -0.84 -62.49 30.17
CA THR A 5 -0.95 -61.45 31.20
C THR A 5 -2.22 -60.63 30.99
N ARG A 6 -2.84 -60.32 32.13
CA ARG A 6 -4.22 -59.91 32.38
C ARG A 6 -4.28 -58.40 32.66
N ASN A 7 -5.17 -57.73 31.93
CA ASN A 7 -6.01 -56.57 32.27
C ASN A 7 -5.45 -55.23 32.83
N GLN A 8 -5.90 -54.18 32.13
CA GLN A 8 -6.47 -52.90 32.59
C GLN A 8 -5.56 -51.85 33.25
N ALA A 9 -5.41 -50.72 32.55
CA ALA A 9 -5.53 -49.39 33.17
C ALA A 9 -5.92 -48.34 32.11
N ARG A 10 -7.16 -47.88 32.25
CA ARG A 10 -7.75 -46.69 31.64
C ARG A 10 -6.88 -45.48 32.00
N LYS A 11 -6.22 -44.86 31.02
CA LYS A 11 -5.71 -43.50 31.15
C LYS A 11 -6.42 -42.60 30.15
N LEU A 12 -7.30 -41.76 30.70
CA LEU A 12 -7.66 -40.48 30.12
C LEU A 12 -6.36 -39.73 29.79
N SER A 13 -6.14 -39.41 28.52
CA SER A 13 -5.38 -38.23 28.12
C SER A 13 -6.38 -37.35 27.38
N GLN A 14 -7.09 -36.48 28.09
CA GLN A 14 -6.76 -35.06 28.13
C GLN A 14 -6.34 -34.54 26.75
N SER A 15 -7.32 -34.08 25.99
CA SER A 15 -7.13 -33.14 24.91
C SER A 15 -6.39 -31.92 25.46
N PRO A 16 -5.27 -31.47 24.88
CA PRO A 16 -4.77 -30.14 25.15
C PRO A 16 -5.60 -29.16 24.30
N SER A 17 -6.81 -28.87 24.76
CA SER A 17 -7.41 -27.56 24.53
C SER A 17 -6.68 -26.59 25.44
N ASN A 18 -5.76 -25.81 24.87
CA ASN A 18 -5.31 -24.48 25.32
C ASN A 18 -4.11 -24.08 24.47
N ILE A 19 -4.34 -23.86 23.18
CA ILE A 19 -3.57 -22.83 22.47
C ILE A 19 -4.42 -21.58 22.65
N ILE A 20 -3.93 -20.67 23.49
CA ILE A 20 -4.38 -19.29 23.46
C ILE A 20 -3.91 -18.77 22.10
N ASP A 21 -4.84 -18.81 21.15
CA ASP A 21 -4.67 -18.22 19.84
C ASP A 21 -4.73 -16.70 20.02
N ASN A 22 -3.56 -16.09 20.26
CA ASN A 22 -3.37 -14.66 20.05
C ASN A 22 -3.10 -14.36 18.56
N GLY A 23 -3.45 -15.28 17.66
CA GLY A 23 -3.43 -15.08 16.22
C GLY A 23 -4.61 -14.21 15.81
N GLY A 24 -4.36 -12.91 15.66
CA GLY A 24 -5.15 -12.13 14.72
C GLY A 24 -5.21 -12.92 13.41
N SER A 25 -6.41 -13.17 12.90
CA SER A 25 -6.64 -14.00 11.71
C SER A 25 -5.79 -13.48 10.56
N ASP A 26 -4.70 -14.18 10.25
CA ASP A 26 -3.74 -13.85 9.18
C ASP A 26 -4.32 -14.19 7.79
N LEU A 27 -5.59 -14.59 7.73
CA LEU A 27 -6.37 -14.62 6.51
C LEU A 27 -6.60 -13.19 6.06
N VAL A 28 -6.62 -12.97 4.75
CA VAL A 28 -7.16 -11.75 4.18
C VAL A 28 -8.61 -11.64 4.64
N GLU A 29 -8.85 -10.83 5.67
CA GLU A 29 -10.22 -10.48 6.07
C GLU A 29 -10.88 -9.76 4.91
N ARG A 30 -12.21 -9.91 4.77
CA ARG A 30 -13.02 -9.37 3.67
C ARG A 30 -13.04 -7.83 3.54
N SER A 31 -12.12 -7.13 4.20
CA SER A 31 -11.99 -5.67 4.21
C SER A 31 -10.53 -5.18 4.24
N ALA A 32 -9.53 -6.08 4.33
CA ALA A 32 -8.13 -5.69 4.39
C ALA A 32 -7.56 -5.53 2.98
N THR A 33 -6.87 -4.41 2.74
CA THR A 33 -6.36 -4.05 1.41
C THR A 33 -4.88 -4.39 1.31
N MET A 34 -4.55 -5.42 0.53
CA MET A 34 -3.16 -5.77 0.24
C MET A 34 -2.59 -4.88 -0.87
N TYR A 35 -1.32 -4.49 -0.74
CA TYR A 35 -0.66 -3.66 -1.74
C TYR A 35 0.23 -4.52 -2.65
N PRO A 36 -0.13 -4.73 -3.93
CA PRO A 36 0.56 -5.71 -4.76
C PRO A 36 1.98 -5.25 -5.12
N ALA A 37 2.92 -6.20 -5.09
CA ALA A 37 4.30 -5.99 -5.52
C ALA A 37 4.74 -7.04 -6.53
N PHE A 38 5.24 -6.55 -7.65
CA PHE A 38 5.66 -7.31 -8.81
C PHE A 38 7.17 -7.48 -8.80
N VAL A 39 7.64 -8.73 -8.83
CA VAL A 39 9.06 -9.05 -8.99
C VAL A 39 9.33 -9.31 -10.48
N THR A 40 10.02 -8.40 -11.15
CA THR A 40 10.24 -8.45 -12.60
C THR A 40 11.65 -8.92 -12.98
N ALA A 41 12.52 -9.16 -12.00
CA ALA A 41 13.85 -9.76 -12.18
C ALA A 41 14.12 -10.87 -11.15
N PRO A 42 15.13 -11.74 -11.38
CA PRO A 42 15.54 -12.72 -10.39
C PRO A 42 16.13 -12.04 -9.14
N ILE A 43 15.36 -11.96 -8.05
CA ILE A 43 15.76 -11.31 -6.80
C ILE A 43 16.04 -12.37 -5.72
N PRO A 44 17.15 -12.25 -4.96
CA PRO A 44 17.40 -13.13 -3.82
C PRO A 44 16.31 -12.99 -2.75
N VAL A 45 15.82 -14.13 -2.22
CA VAL A 45 14.76 -14.15 -1.17
C VAL A 45 15.11 -13.31 0.06
N LYS A 46 16.40 -13.16 0.40
CA LYS A 46 16.85 -12.30 1.50
C LYS A 46 16.46 -10.83 1.30
N ILE A 47 16.53 -10.33 0.06
CA ILE A 47 16.14 -8.94 -0.25
C ILE A 47 14.61 -8.80 -0.17
N LEU A 48 13.87 -9.85 -0.54
CA LEU A 48 12.42 -9.88 -0.40
C LEU A 48 11.98 -9.92 1.07
N ASP A 49 12.68 -10.67 1.91
CA ASP A 49 12.49 -10.67 3.37
C ASP A 49 12.73 -9.27 3.95
N GLU A 50 13.79 -8.59 3.52
CA GLU A 50 14.09 -7.21 3.93
C GLU A 50 13.00 -6.23 3.47
N LEU A 51 12.47 -6.37 2.24
CA LEU A 51 11.32 -5.59 1.78
C LEU A 51 10.11 -5.77 2.69
N ILE A 52 9.79 -7.02 3.06
CA ILE A 52 8.63 -7.32 3.93
C ILE A 52 8.80 -6.64 5.30
N ASP A 53 9.99 -6.70 5.90
CA ASP A 53 10.26 -6.03 7.18
C ASP A 53 10.10 -4.51 7.07
N GLU A 54 10.74 -3.89 6.08
CA GLU A 54 10.75 -2.44 5.92
C GLU A 54 9.37 -1.89 5.54
N ALA A 55 8.62 -2.59 4.69
CA ALA A 55 7.24 -2.23 4.37
C ALA A 55 6.34 -2.33 5.61
N LYS A 56 6.49 -3.37 6.45
CA LYS A 56 5.76 -3.47 7.72
C LYS A 56 6.11 -2.33 8.67
N ASN A 57 7.40 -2.03 8.82
CA ASN A 57 7.87 -0.90 9.63
C ASN A 57 7.34 0.45 9.11
N SER A 58 7.15 0.59 7.79
CA SER A 58 6.49 1.74 7.17
C SER A 58 5.07 1.92 7.67
N VAL A 59 4.27 0.85 7.64
CA VAL A 59 2.87 0.90 8.09
C VAL A 59 2.79 1.16 9.59
N TYR A 60 3.64 0.53 10.41
CA TYR A 60 3.74 0.82 11.84
C TYR A 60 4.06 2.31 12.09
N GLY A 61 5.04 2.86 11.36
CA GLY A 61 5.39 4.27 11.44
C GLY A 61 4.27 5.21 11.01
N MET A 62 3.38 4.77 10.12
CA MET A 62 2.23 5.55 9.64
C MET A 62 1.04 5.51 10.60
N MET A 63 0.70 4.34 11.15
CA MET A 63 -0.49 4.16 12.00
C MET A 63 -0.23 4.55 13.46
N GLY A 64 1.01 4.49 13.93
CA GLY A 64 1.37 4.83 15.31
C GLY A 64 0.83 3.84 16.36
N ASP A 65 0.39 2.66 15.94
CA ASP A 65 -0.07 1.54 16.77
C ASP A 65 0.53 0.24 16.23
N ASP A 66 0.87 -0.69 17.13
CA ASP A 66 1.53 -1.97 16.83
C ASP A 66 0.55 -3.04 16.32
N SER A 67 -0.73 -2.68 16.11
CA SER A 67 -1.82 -3.60 15.79
C SER A 67 -2.05 -3.86 14.30
N VAL A 68 -1.16 -3.40 13.42
CA VAL A 68 -1.28 -3.54 11.96
C VAL A 68 -1.43 -5.02 11.56
N ALA A 69 -2.53 -5.35 10.90
CA ALA A 69 -2.73 -6.68 10.35
C ALA A 69 -1.75 -6.91 9.19
N PRO A 70 -1.13 -8.11 9.05
CA PRO A 70 -0.24 -8.43 7.93
C PRO A 70 -0.86 -8.18 6.54
N SER A 71 -2.19 -8.17 6.46
CA SER A 71 -2.99 -7.89 5.28
C SER A 71 -2.99 -6.41 4.83
N ASP A 72 -2.55 -5.47 5.66
CA ASP A 72 -2.50 -4.03 5.35
C ASP A 72 -1.12 -3.58 4.81
N CYS A 73 -0.32 -4.53 4.35
CA CYS A 73 1.04 -4.30 3.90
C CYS A 73 1.26 -4.82 2.46
N LEU A 74 2.49 -4.63 1.98
CA LEU A 74 2.94 -5.07 0.68
C LEU A 74 2.86 -6.60 0.53
N CYS A 75 2.27 -7.04 -0.58
CA CYS A 75 2.07 -8.42 -0.96
C CYS A 75 2.84 -8.71 -2.26
N ILE A 76 3.99 -9.37 -2.13
CA ILE A 76 4.79 -9.92 -3.21
C ILE A 76 3.98 -11.02 -3.90
N LEU A 77 3.67 -10.80 -5.17
CA LEU A 77 2.90 -11.73 -5.98
C LEU A 77 3.81 -12.83 -6.54
N ASP A 78 3.55 -14.08 -6.14
CA ASP A 78 4.21 -15.29 -6.65
C ASP A 78 3.35 -16.07 -7.66
N THR A 79 2.16 -15.55 -7.98
CA THR A 79 1.13 -16.16 -8.83
C THR A 79 0.38 -15.10 -9.63
N GLU A 80 -0.11 -15.44 -10.83
CA GLU A 80 -1.02 -14.58 -11.60
C GLU A 80 -2.48 -14.70 -11.13
N ASN A 81 -2.82 -15.81 -10.45
CA ASN A 81 -4.17 -16.04 -9.96
C ASN A 81 -4.38 -15.35 -8.60
N LEU A 82 -4.91 -14.12 -8.62
CA LEU A 82 -5.12 -13.33 -7.39
C LEU A 82 -6.11 -13.98 -6.41
N ASP A 83 -7.08 -14.78 -6.87
CA ASP A 83 -8.00 -15.53 -6.00
C ASP A 83 -7.27 -16.59 -5.15
N SER A 84 -6.10 -17.04 -5.59
CA SER A 84 -5.28 -18.00 -4.83
C SER A 84 -4.49 -17.35 -3.70
N VAL A 85 -4.40 -16.01 -3.67
CA VAL A 85 -3.70 -15.26 -2.62
C VAL A 85 -4.63 -15.08 -1.43
N ILE A 86 -4.51 -16.00 -0.47
CA ILE A 86 -5.30 -16.01 0.76
C ILE A 86 -4.61 -15.31 1.95
N HIS A 87 -3.32 -14.97 1.80
CA HIS A 87 -2.46 -14.40 2.82
C HIS A 87 -1.52 -13.36 2.20
N GLY A 88 -1.18 -12.31 2.97
CA GLY A 88 -0.10 -11.39 2.60
C GLY A 88 1.29 -12.04 2.68
N SER A 89 2.33 -11.32 2.22
CA SER A 89 3.69 -11.86 2.23
C SER A 89 4.25 -12.06 3.64
N ARG A 90 4.97 -13.16 3.83
CA ARG A 90 5.55 -13.56 5.12
C ARG A 90 7.00 -13.97 5.00
N LYS A 91 7.70 -13.80 6.11
CA LYS A 91 9.06 -14.29 6.27
C LYS A 91 9.06 -15.68 6.93
N PRO A 92 10.04 -16.53 6.60
CA PRO A 92 10.95 -16.37 5.47
C PRO A 92 10.22 -16.60 4.14
N MET A 93 10.47 -15.74 3.17
CA MET A 93 9.93 -15.85 1.82
C MET A 93 10.49 -17.15 1.20
N GLN A 94 9.59 -18.01 0.74
CA GLN A 94 10.02 -19.23 0.07
C GLN A 94 10.58 -18.91 -1.32
N PRO A 95 11.59 -19.65 -1.82
CA PRO A 95 12.03 -19.48 -3.19
C PRO A 95 10.88 -19.71 -4.17
N PHE A 96 10.68 -18.77 -5.08
CA PHE A 96 9.68 -18.85 -6.14
C PHE A 96 10.24 -18.29 -7.44
N LYS A 97 9.61 -18.63 -8.56
CA LYS A 97 9.85 -17.97 -9.83
C LYS A 97 8.66 -17.06 -10.09
N SER A 98 8.89 -15.75 -10.02
CA SER A 98 7.83 -14.78 -10.33
C SER A 98 7.29 -15.02 -11.74
N PRO A 99 5.96 -15.01 -11.95
CA PRO A 99 5.38 -15.08 -13.28
C PRO A 99 5.60 -13.78 -14.07
N PHE A 100 5.94 -12.68 -13.38
CA PHE A 100 6.11 -11.35 -13.96
C PHE A 100 7.54 -11.03 -14.39
N ILE A 101 8.44 -12.03 -14.40
CA ILE A 101 9.84 -11.83 -14.81
C ILE A 101 9.90 -11.30 -16.25
N GLY A 102 10.64 -10.21 -16.44
CA GLY A 102 10.84 -9.58 -17.74
C GLY A 102 9.77 -8.55 -18.12
N MET A 103 8.70 -8.40 -17.33
CA MET A 103 7.71 -7.36 -17.57
C MET A 103 8.30 -5.97 -17.32
N THR A 104 7.97 -5.05 -18.23
CA THR A 104 8.16 -3.61 -18.11
C THR A 104 7.09 -3.00 -17.19
N ASP A 105 7.29 -1.75 -16.76
CA ASP A 105 6.31 -1.07 -15.91
C ASP A 105 4.96 -0.90 -16.58
N ASP A 106 4.94 -0.66 -17.89
CA ASP A 106 3.71 -0.50 -18.67
C ASP A 106 2.96 -1.82 -18.82
N GLU A 107 3.69 -2.93 -18.95
CA GLU A 107 3.10 -4.28 -18.94
C GLU A 107 2.53 -4.61 -17.56
N VAL A 108 3.25 -4.30 -16.48
CA VAL A 108 2.74 -4.47 -15.10
C VAL A 108 1.49 -3.60 -14.88
N ARG A 109 1.50 -2.35 -15.34
CA ARG A 109 0.36 -1.44 -15.24
C ARG A 109 -0.85 -1.97 -16.01
N SER A 110 -0.63 -2.41 -17.24
CA SER A 110 -1.68 -3.00 -18.10
C SER A 110 -2.25 -4.25 -17.43
N TRP A 111 -1.39 -5.11 -16.88
CA TRP A 111 -1.81 -6.30 -16.15
C TRP A 111 -2.66 -5.94 -14.92
N MET A 112 -2.25 -4.95 -14.12
CA MET A 112 -3.01 -4.47 -12.96
C MET A 112 -4.38 -3.90 -13.34
N ASN A 113 -4.46 -3.16 -14.46
CA ASN A 113 -5.73 -2.64 -14.98
C ASN A 113 -6.70 -3.77 -15.37
N GLU A 114 -6.19 -4.86 -15.95
CA GLU A 114 -6.96 -6.01 -16.42
C GLU A 114 -7.35 -6.98 -15.29
N ASN A 115 -6.51 -7.08 -14.25
CA ASN A 115 -6.64 -8.07 -13.17
C ASN A 115 -7.00 -7.42 -11.83
N LYS A 116 -8.00 -6.54 -11.82
CA LYS A 116 -8.52 -5.94 -10.58
C LYS A 116 -9.12 -7.00 -9.66
N HIS A 117 -8.83 -6.90 -8.36
CA HIS A 117 -9.29 -7.86 -7.36
C HIS A 117 -9.67 -7.16 -6.05
N PRO A 118 -10.81 -7.50 -5.42
CA PRO A 118 -11.36 -6.75 -4.27
C PRO A 118 -10.51 -6.77 -3.00
N ASN A 119 -9.55 -7.70 -2.90
CA ASN A 119 -8.64 -7.79 -1.75
C ASN A 119 -7.32 -7.01 -1.94
N PHE A 120 -7.11 -6.41 -3.11
CA PHE A 120 -5.90 -5.66 -3.43
C PHE A 120 -6.21 -4.18 -3.62
N ALA A 121 -5.19 -3.34 -3.44
CA ALA A 121 -5.22 -1.94 -3.81
C ALA A 121 -5.65 -1.80 -5.29
N GLU A 122 -6.59 -0.91 -5.56
CA GLU A 122 -7.20 -0.74 -6.87
C GLU A 122 -6.32 0.11 -7.79
N CYS A 123 -5.60 1.08 -7.21
CA CYS A 123 -4.98 2.16 -7.96
C CYS A 123 -3.46 2.14 -7.94
N THR A 124 -2.82 1.35 -7.07
CA THR A 124 -1.38 1.39 -6.84
C THR A 124 -0.74 0.00 -6.87
N PHE A 125 0.53 -0.03 -7.27
CA PHE A 125 1.34 -1.25 -7.27
C PHE A 125 2.82 -0.91 -7.10
N ALA A 126 3.62 -1.86 -6.59
CA ALA A 126 5.06 -1.75 -6.51
C ALA A 126 5.74 -2.65 -7.56
N VAL A 127 6.85 -2.20 -8.12
CA VAL A 127 7.71 -2.97 -9.03
C VAL A 127 9.10 -3.08 -8.42
N LEU A 128 9.61 -4.32 -8.39
CA LEU A 128 10.96 -4.66 -8.02
C LEU A 128 11.66 -5.32 -9.21
N ASP A 129 12.52 -4.55 -9.87
CA ASP A 129 13.50 -5.06 -10.84
C ASP A 129 14.87 -5.33 -10.18
N GLY A 130 15.84 -5.75 -10.99
CA GLY A 130 17.17 -6.12 -10.51
C GLY A 130 17.98 -4.95 -9.94
N ASP A 131 17.85 -3.76 -10.53
CA ASP A 131 18.57 -2.57 -10.08
C ASP A 131 17.93 -2.00 -8.81
N ALA A 132 16.60 -1.95 -8.77
CA ALA A 132 15.82 -1.55 -7.62
C ALA A 132 16.15 -2.43 -6.40
N ALA A 133 16.15 -3.76 -6.59
CA ALA A 133 16.49 -4.72 -5.55
C ALA A 133 17.92 -4.58 -5.03
N LYS A 134 18.89 -4.37 -5.94
CA LYS A 134 20.29 -4.15 -5.58
C LYS A 134 20.46 -2.90 -4.69
N ASN A 135 19.66 -1.88 -4.94
CA ASN A 135 19.69 -0.61 -4.20
C ASN A 135 18.74 -0.59 -2.98
N LYS A 136 18.03 -1.69 -2.69
CA LYS A 136 16.96 -1.76 -1.66
C LYS A 136 15.88 -0.70 -1.84
N THR A 137 15.51 -0.51 -3.10
CA THR A 137 14.48 0.42 -3.55
C THR A 137 13.40 -0.33 -4.32
N CYS A 138 12.23 0.27 -4.45
CA CYS A 138 11.16 -0.19 -5.32
C CYS A 138 10.58 1.01 -6.06
N ARG A 139 9.81 0.72 -7.12
CA ARG A 139 9.18 1.74 -7.95
C ARG A 139 7.68 1.60 -7.83
N ILE A 140 7.00 2.66 -7.38
CA ILE A 140 5.56 2.66 -7.14
C ILE A 140 4.87 3.22 -8.38
N GLY A 141 4.03 2.41 -9.00
CA GLY A 141 3.18 2.81 -10.11
C GLY A 141 1.75 3.06 -9.65
N ALA A 142 1.01 3.76 -10.51
CA ALA A 142 -0.42 3.94 -10.37
C ALA A 142 -1.14 3.56 -11.66
N THR A 143 -2.38 3.09 -11.54
CA THR A 143 -3.22 2.66 -12.67
C THR A 143 -3.86 3.85 -13.40
N ASP A 144 -4.38 3.60 -14.60
CA ASP A 144 -4.88 4.64 -15.51
C ASP A 144 -6.26 5.21 -15.10
N PHE A 145 -6.78 4.81 -13.94
CA PHE A 145 -7.88 5.54 -13.30
C PHE A 145 -7.49 6.99 -12.98
N ILE A 146 -6.18 7.29 -12.97
CA ILE A 146 -5.61 8.62 -12.84
C ILE A 146 -5.41 9.22 -14.24
N PRO A 147 -6.17 10.27 -14.64
CA PRO A 147 -6.12 10.83 -15.98
C PRO A 147 -4.92 11.76 -16.23
N VAL A 148 -3.69 11.37 -15.84
CA VAL A 148 -2.49 12.22 -15.99
C VAL A 148 -1.48 11.54 -16.91
N ASP A 149 -1.23 12.19 -18.06
CA ASP A 149 -0.19 11.87 -19.07
C ASP A 149 1.23 11.92 -18.48
N SER A 150 1.60 10.94 -17.65
CA SER A 150 2.95 10.87 -17.14
C SER A 150 3.33 9.46 -16.72
N ASP A 151 4.47 9.00 -17.24
CA ASP A 151 5.18 7.78 -16.84
C ASP A 151 5.71 7.87 -15.41
N ARG A 152 4.81 8.01 -14.42
CA ARG A 152 5.15 8.29 -13.02
C ARG A 152 5.26 7.01 -12.21
N MET A 153 6.32 6.26 -12.48
CA MET A 153 6.88 5.39 -11.46
C MET A 153 7.61 6.25 -10.43
N ILE A 154 7.22 6.16 -9.16
CA ILE A 154 7.86 6.87 -8.04
C ILE A 154 8.89 5.93 -7.41
N ALA A 155 10.18 6.25 -7.50
CA ALA A 155 11.21 5.48 -6.82
C ALA A 155 11.23 5.83 -5.32
N THR A 156 11.28 4.80 -4.47
CA THR A 156 11.39 4.92 -3.02
C THR A 156 12.25 3.78 -2.47
N ASP A 157 12.87 3.98 -1.31
CA ASP A 157 13.41 2.86 -0.55
C ASP A 157 12.28 1.95 -0.04
N PHE A 158 12.63 0.76 0.44
CA PHE A 158 11.66 -0.20 0.94
C PHE A 158 10.81 0.35 2.10
N TYR A 159 11.38 1.16 2.98
CA TYR A 159 10.65 1.77 4.10
C TYR A 159 9.66 2.83 3.62
N GLY A 160 9.96 3.60 2.58
CA GLY A 160 9.07 4.62 2.04
C GLY A 160 7.94 4.05 1.17
N SER A 161 8.00 2.76 0.81
CA SER A 161 7.02 2.11 -0.08
C SER A 161 5.56 2.36 0.33
N MET A 162 5.20 2.06 1.57
CA MET A 162 3.82 2.23 2.05
C MET A 162 3.46 3.71 2.29
N PHE A 163 4.43 4.54 2.69
CA PHE A 163 4.27 6.01 2.75
C PHE A 163 3.93 6.64 1.39
N VAL A 164 4.27 5.98 0.29
CA VAL A 164 3.89 6.42 -1.06
C VAL A 164 2.60 5.74 -1.50
N MET A 165 2.48 4.42 -1.37
CA MET A 165 1.33 3.66 -1.89
C MET A 165 0.03 4.05 -1.21
N VAL A 166 -0.03 4.09 0.12
CA VAL A 166 -1.28 4.34 0.86
C VAL A 166 -1.86 5.73 0.54
N PRO A 167 -1.09 6.83 0.57
CA PRO A 167 -1.66 8.14 0.22
C PRO A 167 -2.05 8.26 -1.25
N VAL A 168 -1.29 7.65 -2.17
CA VAL A 168 -1.64 7.67 -3.60
C VAL A 168 -2.93 6.91 -3.86
N GLU A 169 -3.11 5.74 -3.23
CA GLU A 169 -4.35 4.95 -3.28
C GLU A 169 -5.53 5.78 -2.77
N MET A 170 -5.41 6.37 -1.58
CA MET A 170 -6.47 7.17 -0.96
C MET A 170 -6.82 8.43 -1.76
N ALA A 171 -5.82 9.13 -2.30
CA ALA A 171 -6.02 10.30 -3.15
C ALA A 171 -6.74 9.95 -4.45
N THR A 172 -6.49 8.74 -4.98
CA THR A 172 -7.09 8.28 -6.23
C THR A 172 -8.53 7.82 -6.04
N CYS A 173 -8.80 7.02 -5.01
CA CYS A 173 -10.14 6.53 -4.70
C CYS A 173 -11.09 7.65 -4.22
N SER A 174 -10.56 8.76 -3.69
CA SER A 174 -11.35 9.89 -3.20
C SER A 174 -11.70 10.94 -4.26
N TRP A 175 -11.15 10.85 -5.48
CA TRP A 175 -11.48 11.79 -6.54
C TRP A 175 -12.84 11.43 -7.15
N PRO A 176 -13.87 12.28 -7.08
CA PRO A 176 -15.14 12.00 -7.76
C PRO A 176 -14.91 11.87 -9.26
N VAL A 177 -15.19 10.69 -9.81
CA VAL A 177 -15.30 10.46 -11.25
C VAL A 177 -16.24 11.53 -11.80
N GLY A 178 -15.70 12.43 -12.61
CA GLY A 178 -16.44 13.53 -13.21
C GLY A 178 -17.66 13.00 -13.96
N ARG A 179 -18.84 13.47 -13.53
CA ARG A 179 -20.13 13.39 -14.21
C ARG A 179 -20.00 13.20 -15.73
N ARG A 180 -20.31 12.01 -16.22
CA ARG A 180 -20.85 11.80 -17.57
C ARG A 180 -21.92 10.73 -17.55
N THR A 181 -23.06 11.06 -16.96
CA THR A 181 -24.36 10.68 -17.52
C THR A 181 -25.34 11.81 -17.21
N ALA A 182 -26.15 12.12 -18.23
CA ALA A 182 -27.07 13.23 -18.27
C ALA A 182 -28.16 13.14 -17.19
N ASP A 183 -28.57 14.33 -16.75
CA ASP A 183 -29.96 14.72 -16.47
C ASP A 183 -30.86 13.74 -15.68
N ARG A 184 -30.98 13.99 -14.36
CA ARG A 184 -32.26 14.20 -13.64
C ARG A 184 -32.07 14.20 -12.13
N GLY A 185 -32.61 15.23 -11.48
CA GLY A 185 -33.27 15.08 -10.18
C GLY A 185 -32.43 15.35 -8.93
N SER A 186 -32.52 16.60 -8.48
CA SER A 186 -32.26 17.09 -7.12
C SER A 186 -32.33 16.07 -5.97
N ARG A 187 -31.29 16.07 -5.12
CA ARG A 187 -31.41 16.48 -3.70
C ARG A 187 -30.01 16.58 -3.06
N GLY A 188 -29.77 17.70 -2.40
CA GLY A 188 -28.46 18.11 -1.91
C GLY A 188 -27.99 17.39 -0.66
N PHE A 189 -26.69 17.49 -0.42
CA PHE A 189 -26.09 17.24 0.89
C PHE A 189 -25.11 18.37 1.23
N HIS A 190 -25.22 18.83 2.46
CA HIS A 190 -24.49 19.92 3.07
C HIS A 190 -22.97 19.76 2.95
N THR A 191 -22.31 20.78 2.41
CA THR A 191 -20.86 20.93 2.51
C THR A 191 -20.52 21.49 3.88
N GLN A 192 -19.91 20.67 4.75
CA GLN A 192 -19.30 21.15 5.99
C GLN A 192 -17.98 21.86 5.65
N LYS A 193 -18.03 23.19 5.52
CA LYS A 193 -16.85 24.05 5.39
C LYS A 193 -15.96 23.89 6.63
N ARG A 194 -14.88 23.13 6.55
CA ARG A 194 -13.74 23.28 7.47
C ARG A 194 -12.96 24.53 7.08
N ARG A 195 -13.08 25.58 7.88
CA ARG A 195 -12.22 26.78 7.83
C ARG A 195 -10.81 26.35 8.22
N PHE A 196 -9.87 26.42 7.28
CA PHE A 196 -8.45 26.57 7.60
C PHE A 196 -8.22 28.04 7.99
N SER A 197 -7.94 28.29 9.26
CA SER A 197 -7.40 29.56 9.71
C SER A 197 -5.96 29.68 9.18
N GLN A 198 -5.74 30.60 8.24
CA GLN A 198 -4.41 31.07 7.89
C GLN A 198 -3.83 31.83 9.08
N VAL A 199 -2.75 31.29 9.63
CA VAL A 199 -1.83 31.98 10.54
C VAL A 199 -1.14 33.11 9.75
N GLY A 200 -1.00 34.25 10.41
CA GLY A 200 -0.84 35.57 9.80
C GLY A 200 0.39 35.79 8.91
N ARG A 201 0.17 36.58 7.86
CA ARG A 201 1.23 37.33 7.16
C ARG A 201 1.68 38.50 8.05
N PRO A 202 2.99 38.78 8.16
CA PRO A 202 3.45 40.06 8.70
C PRO A 202 3.23 41.18 7.67
N ALA A 203 2.78 42.32 8.17
CA ALA A 203 2.41 43.51 7.41
C ALA A 203 3.63 44.12 6.68
N LEU A 204 3.46 44.37 5.39
CA LEU A 204 4.31 45.27 4.63
C LEU A 204 3.94 46.72 4.98
N HIS A 205 4.97 47.52 5.26
CA HIS A 205 4.91 48.97 5.47
C HIS A 205 4.17 49.69 4.33
N PRO A 206 3.41 50.77 4.62
CA PRO A 206 2.93 51.67 3.58
C PRO A 206 4.05 52.62 3.13
N GLU A 207 4.22 52.74 1.82
CA GLU A 207 5.01 53.78 1.15
C GLU A 207 4.39 55.17 1.38
N PRO A 208 5.17 56.26 1.43
CA PRO A 208 4.65 57.61 1.55
C PRO A 208 4.31 58.22 0.19
N ASP A 209 3.20 58.95 0.16
CA ASP A 209 2.76 59.82 -0.93
C ASP A 209 3.79 60.94 -1.19
N GLU A 210 4.36 60.98 -2.40
CA GLU A 210 4.99 62.19 -2.94
C GLU A 210 4.08 62.80 -3.99
N ASP A 211 3.54 63.99 -3.69
CA ASP A 211 3.02 64.88 -4.73
C ASP A 211 3.46 66.33 -4.49
N MET A 212 4.23 66.82 -5.47
CA MET A 212 4.50 68.20 -5.88
C MET A 212 5.13 69.21 -4.89
N ARG A 213 6.30 69.75 -5.28
CA ARG A 213 6.39 71.05 -6.01
C ARG A 213 7.83 71.41 -6.43
N HIS A 214 7.93 71.87 -7.67
CA HIS A 214 9.05 72.54 -8.32
C HIS A 214 9.63 73.73 -7.52
N SER A 215 10.94 73.98 -7.64
CA SER A 215 11.50 75.12 -8.43
C SER A 215 13.00 75.39 -8.19
N HIS A 216 13.78 75.42 -9.28
CA HIS A 216 14.97 76.28 -9.60
C HIS A 216 16.20 76.17 -8.66
N GLY A 217 17.46 76.15 -9.11
CA GLY A 217 18.08 76.73 -10.29
C GLY A 217 19.13 77.76 -9.82
N TYR A 218 20.40 77.46 -10.07
CA TYR A 218 21.67 78.13 -9.69
C TYR A 218 22.25 77.84 -8.31
#